data_AF-A0A8S4S9A0-F1
#
_entry.id   AF-A0A8S4S9A0-F1
#
_cell.length_a   1.000
_cell.length_b   1.000
_cell.length_c   1.000
_cell.angle_alpha   90.00
_cell.angle_beta   90.00
_cell.angle_gamma   90.00
#
_symmetry.space_group_name_H-M   'P 1'
#
loop_
_entity.id
_entity.type
_entity.pdbx_description
1 polymer ?
#
loop_
_entity_poly.entity_id
_entity_poly.type
_entity_poly.pdbx_seq_one_letter_code
_entity_poly.pdbx_strand_id
1 'polypeptide(L)'
;MELFITENGKYRIESLSPTTFPGALRIIRDVFCQDENVSIGSEVNKNLKAAEELLELCADAALDGVSLVAIEINTGEVVSVSFNKIQIQTTDASEKPFFDIFAEERCTQASSRSLIQFMANVDARCNFFKK
;
A
#
# COMPACT_ATOMS: atom_id res chain seq x y z
N MET A 1 21.23 4.75 -7.01
CA MET A 1 19.81 5.15 -6.96
C MET A 1 19.80 6.66 -6.88
N GLU A 2 19.24 7.34 -7.88
CA GLU A 2 19.30 8.80 -7.96
C GLU A 2 18.37 9.42 -6.92
N LEU A 3 18.94 10.25 -6.06
CA LEU A 3 18.21 11.06 -5.10
C LEU A 3 17.51 12.19 -5.88
N PHE A 4 16.19 12.26 -5.84
CA PHE A 4 15.46 13.38 -6.44
C PHE A 4 15.12 14.41 -5.36
N ILE A 5 15.51 15.67 -5.55
CA ILE A 5 15.13 16.77 -4.68
C ILE A 5 14.03 17.57 -5.36
N THR A 6 12.94 17.83 -4.63
CA THR A 6 11.83 18.67 -5.11
C THR A 6 12.28 20.10 -5.41
N GLU A 7 11.60 20.79 -6.32
CA GLU A 7 11.99 22.14 -6.78
C GLU A 7 12.10 23.17 -5.64
N ASN A 8 11.29 23.03 -4.59
CA ASN A 8 11.33 23.90 -3.42
C ASN A 8 12.46 23.56 -2.43
N GLY A 9 13.25 22.52 -2.72
CA GLY A 9 14.38 22.07 -1.90
C GLY A 9 14.00 21.48 -0.54
N LYS A 10 12.71 21.23 -0.26
CA LYS A 10 12.25 20.79 1.08
C LYS A 10 12.23 19.29 1.25
N TYR A 11 12.00 18.56 0.15
CA TYR A 11 11.82 17.12 0.20
C TYR A 11 12.81 16.42 -0.73
N ARG A 12 13.35 15.30 -0.25
CA ARG A 12 14.04 14.32 -1.08
C ARG A 12 13.15 13.09 -1.29
N ILE A 13 13.14 12.57 -2.50
CA ILE A 13 12.44 11.35 -2.88
C ILE A 13 13.50 10.27 -3.10
N GLU A 14 13.28 9.12 -2.48
CA GLU A 14 14.15 7.95 -2.56
C GLU A 14 13.31 6.67 -2.58
N SER A 15 13.91 5.54 -2.98
CA SER A 15 13.24 4.25 -2.82
C SER A 15 13.03 3.94 -1.35
N LEU A 16 11.89 3.32 -1.07
CA LEU A 16 11.57 2.79 0.24
C LEU A 16 12.68 1.82 0.70
N SER A 17 13.10 1.94 1.94
CA SER A 17 14.16 1.13 2.54
C SER A 17 13.78 0.72 3.96
N PRO A 18 14.51 -0.23 4.60
CA PRO A 18 14.21 -0.64 5.97
C PRO A 18 14.22 0.51 6.99
N THR A 19 15.02 1.56 6.75
CA THR A 19 15.09 2.72 7.65
C THR A 19 13.89 3.66 7.49
N THR A 20 13.30 3.74 6.28
CA THR A 20 12.16 4.62 5.99
C THR A 20 10.81 3.92 6.12
N PHE A 21 10.80 2.58 6.13
CA PHE A 21 9.60 1.75 6.21
C PHE A 21 8.70 2.03 7.43
N PRO A 22 9.21 2.19 8.66
CA PRO A 22 8.35 2.54 9.80
C PRO A 22 7.60 3.86 9.61
N GLY A 23 8.27 4.87 9.03
CA GLY A 23 7.66 6.16 8.72
C GLY A 23 6.60 6.06 7.62
N ALA A 24 6.81 5.21 6.62
CA ALA A 24 5.84 4.93 5.58
C ALA A 24 4.56 4.27 6.13
N LEU A 25 4.69 3.24 6.97
CA LEU A 25 3.52 2.59 7.59
C LEU A 25 2.74 3.54 8.50
N ARG A 26 3.44 4.45 9.20
CA ARG A 26 2.81 5.51 10.00
C ARG A 26 1.92 6.40 9.14
N ILE A 27 2.40 6.84 7.97
CA ILE A 27 1.59 7.66 7.03
C ILE A 27 0.32 6.91 6.61
N ILE A 28 0.43 5.61 6.31
CA ILE A 28 -0.75 4.82 5.92
C ILE A 28 -1.76 4.74 7.07
N ARG A 29 -1.32 4.34 8.25
CA ARG A 29 -2.19 4.12 9.41
C ARG A 29 -2.84 5.42 9.91
N ASP A 30 -2.04 6.47 10.08
CA ASP A 30 -2.44 7.68 10.80
C ASP A 30 -3.11 8.72 9.90
N VAL A 31 -2.88 8.65 8.58
CA VAL A 31 -3.38 9.63 7.62
C VAL A 31 -4.22 8.97 6.54
N PHE A 32 -3.63 8.09 5.73
CA PHE A 32 -4.30 7.53 4.55
C PHE A 32 -5.58 6.77 4.94
N CYS A 33 -5.50 5.82 5.88
CA CYS A 33 -6.64 5.03 6.29
C CYS A 33 -7.76 5.86 6.93
N GLN A 34 -7.49 7.08 7.42
CA GLN A 34 -8.49 7.95 8.03
C GLN A 34 -9.34 8.67 6.99
N ASP A 35 -8.71 9.11 5.90
CA ASP A 35 -9.30 10.05 4.94
C ASP A 35 -9.60 9.43 3.56
N GLU A 36 -9.06 8.24 3.26
CA GLU A 36 -9.26 7.61 1.96
C GLU A 36 -10.66 6.97 1.83
N ASN A 37 -11.32 7.19 0.68
CA ASN A 37 -12.74 6.88 0.48
C ASN A 37 -13.10 5.40 0.67
N VAL A 38 -12.27 4.48 0.18
CA VAL A 38 -12.50 3.03 0.33
C VAL A 38 -12.28 2.63 1.79
N SER A 39 -11.27 3.18 2.45
CA SER A 39 -11.00 3.00 3.88
C SER A 39 -12.19 3.47 4.73
N ILE A 40 -12.79 4.60 4.38
CA ILE A 40 -14.02 5.11 5.02
C ILE A 40 -15.21 4.20 4.72
N GLY A 41 -15.42 3.85 3.45
CA GLY A 41 -16.56 3.05 3.00
C GLY A 41 -16.55 1.61 3.51
N SER A 42 -15.37 1.07 3.79
CA SER A 42 -15.16 -0.26 4.40
C SER A 42 -15.01 -0.21 5.94
N GLU A 43 -15.08 0.98 6.53
CA GLU A 43 -14.91 1.24 7.96
C GLU A 43 -13.53 0.85 8.53
N VAL A 44 -12.51 0.74 7.68
CA VAL A 44 -11.12 0.59 8.11
C VAL A 44 -10.68 1.76 8.98
N ASN A 45 -11.14 2.97 8.65
CA ASN A 45 -10.86 4.17 9.45
C ASN A 45 -11.39 4.07 10.90
N LYS A 46 -12.42 3.25 11.15
CA LYS A 46 -13.01 3.05 12.49
C LYS A 46 -12.49 1.80 13.19
N ASN A 47 -11.72 0.95 12.51
CA ASN A 47 -11.23 -0.31 13.03
C ASN A 47 -9.70 -0.36 12.95
N LEU A 48 -9.06 -0.03 14.07
CA LEU A 48 -7.59 -0.03 14.18
C LEU A 48 -6.97 -1.38 13.78
N LYS A 49 -7.63 -2.50 14.09
CA LYS A 49 -7.10 -3.82 13.74
C LYS A 49 -7.16 -4.08 12.23
N ALA A 50 -8.21 -3.60 11.56
CA ALA A 50 -8.30 -3.67 10.11
C ALA A 50 -7.23 -2.79 9.44
N ALA A 51 -6.96 -1.60 9.99
CA ALA A 51 -5.88 -0.75 9.50
C ALA A 51 -4.51 -1.43 9.66
N GLU A 52 -4.24 -2.09 10.80
CA GLU A 52 -3.03 -2.89 11.01
C GLU A 52 -2.88 -4.02 9.97
N GLU A 53 -3.96 -4.74 9.67
CA GLU A 53 -3.95 -5.78 8.65
C GLU A 53 -3.57 -5.20 7.28
N LEU A 54 -4.06 -4.01 6.92
CA LEU A 54 -3.64 -3.36 5.66
C LEU A 54 -2.17 -2.92 5.65
N LEU A 55 -1.54 -2.72 6.79
CA LEU A 55 -0.09 -2.48 6.84
C LEU A 55 0.70 -3.71 6.38
N GLU A 56 0.17 -4.93 6.56
CA GLU A 56 0.77 -6.15 6.02
C GLU A 56 0.70 -6.15 4.48
N LEU A 57 -0.39 -5.64 3.88
CA LEU A 57 -0.49 -5.46 2.43
C LEU A 57 0.59 -4.50 1.90
N CYS A 58 0.82 -3.39 2.62
CA CYS A 58 1.88 -2.45 2.30
C CYS A 58 3.28 -3.08 2.44
N ALA A 59 3.46 -3.96 3.42
CA ALA A 59 4.70 -4.71 3.58
C ALA A 59 4.97 -5.64 2.38
N ASP A 60 3.94 -6.36 1.91
CA ASP A 60 4.06 -7.24 0.73
C ASP A 60 4.35 -6.45 -0.56
N ALA A 61 3.79 -5.24 -0.70
CA ALA A 61 4.13 -4.34 -1.81
C ALA A 61 5.56 -3.81 -1.70
N ALA A 62 6.05 -3.53 -0.50
CA ALA A 62 7.42 -3.04 -0.27
C ALA A 62 8.48 -4.05 -0.73
N LEU A 63 8.20 -5.36 -0.61
CA LEU A 63 9.12 -6.43 -0.99
C LEU A 63 9.47 -6.44 -2.48
N ASP A 64 8.65 -5.84 -3.34
CA ASP A 64 8.93 -5.74 -4.77
C ASP A 64 10.02 -4.70 -5.10
N GLY A 65 10.45 -3.90 -4.12
CA GLY A 65 11.58 -2.97 -4.26
C GLY A 65 11.32 -1.77 -5.16
N VAL A 66 10.06 -1.53 -5.57
CA VAL A 66 9.65 -0.45 -6.47
C VAL A 66 8.83 0.66 -5.79
N SER A 67 8.70 0.61 -4.47
CA SER A 67 8.02 1.64 -3.67
C SER A 67 8.93 2.85 -3.39
N LEU A 68 8.33 4.04 -3.25
CA LEU A 68 9.05 5.30 -3.05
C LEU A 68 8.56 6.02 -1.79
N VAL A 69 9.43 6.83 -1.17
CA VAL A 69 9.10 7.72 -0.06
C VAL A 69 9.57 9.15 -0.33
N ALA A 70 8.85 10.12 0.23
CA ALA A 70 9.32 11.50 0.34
C ALA A 70 9.69 11.81 1.79
N ILE A 71 10.87 12.39 1.99
CA ILE A 71 11.44 12.72 3.29
C ILE A 71 11.67 14.23 3.35
N GLU A 72 11.16 14.87 4.39
CA GLU A 72 11.47 16.28 4.66
C GLU A 72 12.92 16.40 5.14
N ILE A 73 13.69 17.27 4.48
CA ILE A 73 15.16 17.27 4.59
C ILE A 73 15.63 17.75 5.97
N ASN A 74 14.93 18.68 6.61
CA ASN A 74 15.36 19.28 7.87
C ASN A 74 15.09 18.37 9.08
N THR A 75 13.97 17.67 9.08
CA THR A 75 13.56 16.77 10.17
C THR A 75 14.00 15.32 9.92
N GLY A 76 14.23 14.95 8.66
CA GLY A 76 14.50 13.58 8.27
C GLY A 76 13.26 12.67 8.34
N GLU A 77 12.06 13.23 8.51
CA GLU A 77 10.84 12.45 8.63
C GLU A 77 10.25 12.07 7.27
N VAL A 78 9.75 10.84 7.18
CA VAL A 78 8.90 10.41 6.06
C VAL A 78 7.57 11.15 6.15
N VAL A 79 7.25 11.90 5.11
CA VAL A 79 6.04 12.72 4.99
C VAL A 79 5.07 12.20 3.93
N SER A 80 5.53 11.31 3.05
CA SER A 80 4.70 10.66 2.03
C SER A 80 5.31 9.34 1.59
N VAL A 81 4.46 8.43 1.10
CA VAL A 81 4.84 7.13 0.54
C VAL A 81 3.95 6.79 -0.66
N SER A 82 4.56 6.14 -1.65
CA SER A 82 3.88 5.43 -2.73
C SER A 82 4.26 3.96 -2.67
N PHE A 83 3.36 3.12 -2.13
CA PHE A 83 3.51 1.67 -2.20
C PHE A 83 3.12 1.19 -3.59
N ASN A 84 4.05 0.49 -4.26
CA ASN A 84 3.88 -0.02 -5.62
C ASN A 84 4.03 -1.53 -5.59
N LYS A 85 3.06 -2.24 -6.18
CA LYS A 85 3.09 -3.70 -6.36
C LYS A 85 3.30 -4.03 -7.84
N ILE A 86 4.23 -4.92 -8.16
CA ILE A 86 4.39 -5.46 -9.50
C ILE A 86 3.32 -6.52 -9.70
N GLN A 87 2.39 -6.25 -10.62
CA GLN A 87 1.36 -7.23 -10.99
C GLN A 87 1.99 -8.38 -11.79
N ILE A 88 1.65 -9.61 -11.40
CA ILE A 88 2.11 -10.83 -12.08
C ILE A 88 0.89 -11.49 -12.70
N GLN A 89 0.98 -11.79 -14.00
CA GLN A 89 -0.08 -12.53 -14.68
C GLN A 89 -0.06 -13.98 -14.20
N THR A 90 -1.17 -14.46 -13.63
CA THR A 90 -1.35 -15.88 -13.36
C THR A 90 -1.46 -16.63 -14.69
N THR A 91 -0.66 -17.68 -14.85
CA THR A 91 -0.68 -18.52 -16.06
C THR A 91 -1.52 -19.78 -15.87
N ASP A 92 -1.83 -20.14 -14.63
CA ASP A 92 -2.65 -21.28 -14.26
C ASP A 92 -4.00 -20.81 -13.71
N ALA A 93 -5.09 -21.37 -14.21
CA ALA A 93 -6.44 -21.05 -13.77
C ALA A 93 -6.73 -21.52 -12.33
N SER A 94 -5.87 -22.36 -11.75
CA SER A 94 -5.95 -22.81 -10.36
C SER A 94 -5.24 -21.87 -9.37
N GLU A 95 -4.41 -20.94 -9.84
CA GLU A 95 -3.75 -19.95 -8.99
C GLU A 95 -4.74 -18.87 -8.55
N LYS A 96 -4.76 -18.59 -7.24
CA LYS A 96 -5.56 -17.50 -6.69
C LYS A 96 -4.85 -16.15 -6.91
N PRO A 97 -5.59 -15.10 -7.29
CA PRO A 97 -5.07 -13.73 -7.31
C PRO A 97 -4.51 -13.29 -5.96
N PHE A 98 -3.56 -12.36 -6.00
CA PHE A 98 -2.89 -11.80 -4.80
C PHE A 98 -3.87 -11.31 -3.73
N PHE A 99 -4.89 -10.53 -4.13
CA PHE A 99 -5.87 -9.99 -3.18
C PHE A 99 -6.75 -11.09 -2.54
N ASP A 100 -7.05 -12.17 -3.28
CA ASP A 100 -7.85 -13.27 -2.74
C ASP A 100 -7.07 -14.04 -1.68
N ILE A 101 -5.77 -14.32 -1.93
CA ILE A 101 -4.87 -14.93 -0.95
C ILE A 101 -4.78 -14.06 0.31
N PHE A 102 -4.56 -12.76 0.12
CA PHE A 102 -4.44 -11.82 1.23
C PHE A 102 -5.72 -11.74 2.09
N ALA A 103 -6.90 -11.73 1.44
CA ALA A 103 -8.18 -11.71 2.13
C ALA A 103 -8.42 -12.98 2.97
N GLU A 104 -7.99 -14.14 2.49
CA GLU A 104 -8.14 -15.42 3.18
C GLU A 104 -7.15 -15.59 4.33
N GLU A 105 -5.88 -15.23 4.12
CA GLU A 105 -4.80 -15.53 5.07
C GLU A 105 -4.59 -14.44 6.12
N ARG A 106 -4.86 -13.17 5.78
CA ARG A 106 -4.46 -12.00 6.61
C ARG A 106 -5.62 -11.19 7.14
N CYS A 107 -6.76 -11.15 6.46
CA CYS A 107 -7.90 -10.35 6.90
C CYS A 107 -8.75 -11.09 7.93
N THR A 108 -8.53 -10.81 9.22
CA THR A 108 -9.39 -11.32 10.31
C THR A 108 -10.60 -10.44 10.54
N GLN A 109 -10.53 -9.16 10.17
CA GLN A 109 -11.62 -8.20 10.34
C GLN A 109 -12.54 -8.14 9.11
N ALA A 110 -13.83 -7.88 9.35
CA ALA A 110 -14.78 -7.67 8.26
C ALA A 110 -14.44 -6.41 7.44
N SER A 111 -13.96 -5.36 8.10
CA SER A 111 -13.59 -4.09 7.46
C SER A 111 -12.44 -4.24 6.46
N SER A 112 -11.34 -4.89 6.87
CA SER A 112 -10.19 -5.15 5.98
C SER A 112 -10.59 -6.09 4.84
N ARG A 113 -11.33 -7.16 5.12
CA ARG A 113 -11.83 -8.08 4.09
C ARG A 113 -12.71 -7.38 3.06
N SER A 114 -13.59 -6.48 3.52
CA SER A 114 -14.45 -5.66 2.64
C SER A 114 -13.62 -4.79 1.69
N LEU A 115 -12.59 -4.10 2.22
CA LEU A 115 -11.68 -3.30 1.41
C LEU A 115 -10.94 -4.15 0.37
N ILE A 116 -10.34 -5.27 0.79
CA ILE A 116 -9.57 -6.13 -0.12
C ILE A 116 -10.48 -6.73 -1.20
N GLN A 117 -11.71 -7.13 -0.86
CA GLN A 117 -12.67 -7.64 -1.83
C GLN A 117 -13.09 -6.57 -2.85
N PHE A 118 -13.22 -5.31 -2.41
CA PHE A 118 -13.42 -4.18 -3.32
C PHE A 118 -12.24 -4.01 -4.28
N MET A 119 -11.01 -4.04 -3.75
CA MET A 119 -9.79 -3.96 -4.57
C MET A 119 -9.72 -5.09 -5.59
N ALA A 120 -9.92 -6.34 -5.15
CA ALA A 120 -9.97 -7.52 -6.02
C ALA A 120 -11.02 -7.37 -7.13
N ASN A 121 -12.21 -6.86 -6.79
CA ASN A 121 -13.26 -6.64 -7.76
C ASN A 121 -12.93 -5.56 -8.80
N VAL A 122 -12.23 -4.50 -8.40
CA VAL A 122 -11.78 -3.44 -9.33
C VAL A 122 -10.65 -3.98 -10.21
N ASP A 123 -9.67 -4.66 -9.63
CA ASP A 123 -8.53 -5.27 -10.33
C ASP A 123 -9.00 -6.25 -11.42
N ALA A 124 -9.97 -7.11 -11.10
CA ALA A 124 -10.53 -8.08 -12.04
C ALA A 124 -11.24 -7.47 -13.27
N ARG A 125 -11.61 -6.18 -13.24
CA ARG A 125 -12.27 -5.50 -14.37
C ARG A 125 -11.27 -5.06 -15.45
N CYS A 126 -9.99 -5.01 -15.12
CA CYS A 126 -8.94 -4.52 -16.02
C CYS A 126 -7.88 -5.60 -16.20
N ASN A 127 -7.64 -6.04 -17.43
CA ASN A 127 -6.52 -6.93 -17.71
C ASN A 127 -5.31 -6.09 -18.15
N PHE A 128 -4.38 -5.80 -17.22
CA PHE A 128 -3.16 -5.02 -17.49
C PHE A 128 -2.23 -5.64 -18.54
N PHE A 129 -2.42 -6.91 -18.87
CA PHE A 129 -1.61 -7.66 -19.84
C PHE A 129 -2.25 -7.74 -21.23
N LYS A 130 -3.44 -7.15 -21.40
CA LYS A 130 -4.12 -7.03 -22.70
C LYS A 130 -4.26 -5.55 -23.06
N LYS A 131 -3.99 -5.23 -24.34
CA LYS A 131 -4.12 -3.89 -24.90
C LYS A 131 -5.57 -3.57 -25.27
#